data_AF-A0AA42LUI7-F1
#
_entry.id   AF-A0AA42LUI7-F1
#
_cell.length_a   1.000
_cell.length_b   1.000
_cell.length_c   1.000
_cell.angle_alpha   90.00
_cell.angle_beta   90.00
_cell.angle_gamma   90.00
#
_symmetry.space_group_name_H-M   'P 1'
#
loop_
_entity.id
_entity.type
_entity.pdbx_description
1 polymer ?
#
loop_
_entity_poly.entity_id
_entity_poly.type
_entity_poly.pdbx_seq_one_letter_code
_entity_poly.pdbx_strand_id
1 'polypeptide(L)'
;MDDTHHVMIEFLRDAGTVQPGRAVSVDGERVSALTVKFAGITHDWFEEQMVSGLLLEGGGMSSERIRYADVPAFVILKALALDDRHENKDAADIVHVLRYAGPIEQVVELFVHRILSGDHPAAVGAGLDALRRRFCDDHLGKGYLKLGPIAYARFHHAHDEDACVRAQRYAAGLVQALLAGIALRVQ
;
A
#
# COMPACT_ATOMS: atom_id res chain seq x y z
N MET A 1 11.33 -26.95 29.20
CA MET A 1 11.78 -26.41 27.91
C MET A 1 11.55 -24.93 28.00
N ASP A 2 12.61 -24.14 27.84
CA ASP A 2 12.55 -22.70 27.97
C ASP A 2 12.03 -22.14 26.63
N ASP A 3 10.75 -21.80 26.59
CA ASP A 3 10.06 -21.34 25.37
C ASP A 3 10.34 -19.84 25.17
N THR A 4 11.62 -19.50 25.06
CA THR A 4 12.06 -18.12 24.83
C THR A 4 11.72 -17.75 23.39
N HIS A 5 10.70 -16.91 23.22
CA HIS A 5 10.36 -16.33 21.92
C HIS A 5 11.21 -15.08 21.65
N HIS A 6 11.94 -15.10 20.55
CA HIS A 6 12.69 -13.94 20.07
C HIS A 6 11.80 -13.00 19.27
N VAL A 7 11.70 -11.75 19.69
CA VAL A 7 11.01 -10.67 18.96
C VAL A 7 12.06 -9.76 18.33
N MET A 8 11.96 -9.56 17.02
CA MET A 8 12.77 -8.59 16.28
C MET A 8 11.95 -7.32 16.04
N ILE A 9 12.49 -6.17 16.43
CA ILE A 9 11.87 -4.86 16.20
C ILE A 9 12.73 -4.11 15.19
N GLU A 10 12.12 -3.71 14.08
CA GLU A 10 12.74 -2.87 13.06
C GLU A 10 12.05 -1.50 13.05
N PHE A 11 12.84 -0.43 13.07
CA PHE A 11 12.34 0.93 12.93
C PHE A 11 12.38 1.35 11.46
N LEU A 12 11.33 2.03 11.00
CA LEU A 12 11.25 2.56 9.64
C LEU A 12 11.12 4.08 9.70
N ARG A 13 11.75 4.78 8.75
CA ARG A 13 11.62 6.23 8.58
C ARG A 13 11.55 6.62 7.11
N ASP A 14 11.04 7.81 6.83
CA ASP A 14 11.17 8.39 5.49
C ASP A 14 12.64 8.55 5.10
N ALA A 15 12.93 8.23 3.84
CA ALA A 15 14.27 8.33 3.29
C ALA A 15 14.74 9.79 3.15
N GLY A 16 13.85 10.75 2.90
CA GLY A 16 14.20 12.14 2.65
C GLY A 16 15.27 12.26 1.57
N THR A 17 16.43 12.80 1.93
CA THR A 17 17.61 12.93 1.06
C THR A 17 18.58 11.74 1.15
N VAL A 18 18.33 10.79 2.06
CA VAL A 18 19.14 9.59 2.26
C VAL A 18 18.74 8.50 1.26
N GLN A 19 19.71 7.69 0.84
CA GLN A 19 19.44 6.53 0.00
C GLN A 19 18.45 5.56 0.71
N PRO A 20 17.36 5.13 0.05
CA PRO A 20 16.45 4.11 0.57
C PRO A 20 17.16 2.78 0.87
N GLY A 21 16.66 2.02 1.84
CA GLY A 21 17.22 0.73 2.26
C GLY A 21 18.48 0.84 3.14
N ARG A 22 18.84 2.05 3.58
CA ARG A 22 19.98 2.28 4.46
C ARG A 22 19.51 2.45 5.91
N ALA A 23 20.17 1.76 6.83
CA ALA A 23 19.99 2.00 8.25
C ALA A 23 20.61 3.35 8.64
N VAL A 24 19.83 4.21 9.28
CA VAL A 24 20.26 5.50 9.82
C VAL A 24 20.08 5.45 11.33
N SER A 25 21.09 5.91 12.08
CA SER A 25 20.99 6.01 13.54
C SER A 25 19.82 6.92 13.90
N VAL A 26 19.05 6.51 14.90
CA VAL A 26 18.09 7.42 15.54
C VAL A 26 18.88 8.28 16.53
N ASP A 27 18.73 9.61 16.43
CA ASP A 27 19.58 10.58 17.14
C ASP A 27 19.58 10.32 18.65
N GLY A 28 20.77 9.98 19.18
CA GLY A 28 20.98 9.75 20.62
C GLY A 28 20.58 8.36 21.12
N GLU A 29 20.07 7.48 20.27
CA GLU A 29 19.65 6.13 20.65
C GLU A 29 20.59 5.04 20.10
N ARG A 30 20.60 3.87 20.74
CA ARG A 30 21.34 2.68 20.26
C ARG A 30 20.51 1.84 19.28
N VAL A 31 19.64 2.50 18.50
CA VAL A 31 18.79 1.87 17.49
C VAL A 31 18.93 2.60 16.17
N SER A 32 18.66 1.87 15.08
CA SER A 32 18.69 2.40 13.72
C SER A 32 17.35 2.17 13.03
N ALA A 33 16.98 3.11 12.16
CA ALA A 33 15.81 3.01 11.31
C ALA A 33 16.21 2.77 9.85
N LEU A 34 15.52 1.84 9.19
CA LEU A 34 15.63 1.62 7.75
C LEU A 34 14.89 2.74 7.01
N THR A 35 15.54 3.33 6.01
CA THR A 35 14.93 4.37 5.18
C THR A 35 14.01 3.77 4.13
N VAL A 36 12.76 4.24 4.09
CA VAL A 36 11.75 3.84 3.11
C VAL A 36 11.42 5.03 2.23
N LYS A 37 11.43 4.81 0.91
CA LYS A 37 11.18 5.86 -0.07
C LYS A 37 9.75 6.39 0.08
N PHE A 38 9.61 7.71 0.23
CA PHE A 38 8.34 8.43 0.32
C PHE A 38 7.42 8.04 1.49
N ALA A 39 7.91 7.31 2.49
CA ALA A 39 7.09 6.96 3.66
C ALA A 39 6.55 8.18 4.41
N GLY A 40 7.19 9.35 4.25
CA GLY A 40 6.74 10.62 4.81
C GLY A 40 5.37 11.08 4.31
N ILE A 41 4.85 10.53 3.21
CA ILE A 41 3.51 10.84 2.70
C ILE A 41 2.43 10.62 3.77
N THR A 42 2.61 9.63 4.66
CA THR A 42 1.63 9.31 5.71
C THR A 42 1.64 10.30 6.87
N HIS A 43 2.61 11.22 6.94
CA HIS A 43 2.59 12.29 7.93
C HIS A 43 1.49 13.31 7.64
N ASP A 44 1.16 13.50 6.36
CA ASP A 44 0.16 14.46 5.90
C ASP A 44 -1.12 13.76 5.41
N TRP A 45 -0.98 12.56 4.84
CA TRP A 45 -2.07 11.81 4.23
C TRP A 45 -2.46 10.63 5.13
N PHE A 46 -3.21 10.96 6.18
CA PHE A 46 -3.77 10.00 7.12
C PHE A 46 -5.24 10.33 7.44
N GLU A 47 -5.94 9.32 7.93
CA GLU A 47 -7.25 9.44 8.57
C GLU A 47 -7.12 9.09 10.05
N GLU A 48 -8.09 9.52 10.85
CA GLU A 48 -8.16 9.23 12.29
C GLU A 48 -9.46 8.50 12.64
N GLN A 49 -9.36 7.47 13.48
CA GLN A 49 -10.53 6.78 14.03
C GLN A 49 -10.38 6.56 15.53
N MET A 50 -11.46 6.79 16.28
CA MET A 50 -11.56 6.35 17.66
C MET A 50 -11.87 4.85 17.69
N VAL A 51 -10.99 4.08 18.31
CA VAL A 51 -11.18 2.64 18.53
C VAL A 51 -11.37 2.40 20.01
N SER A 52 -12.51 1.80 20.36
CA SER A 52 -12.85 1.46 21.73
C SER A 52 -12.89 -0.06 21.89
N GLY A 53 -12.38 -0.56 23.02
CA GLY A 53 -12.33 -1.99 23.28
C GLY A 53 -12.17 -2.31 24.77
N LEU A 54 -12.60 -3.51 25.15
CA LEU A 54 -12.38 -4.04 26.49
C LEU A 54 -10.92 -4.49 26.64
N LEU A 55 -10.27 -4.02 27.70
CA LEU A 55 -8.96 -4.51 28.10
C LEU A 55 -9.08 -5.92 28.69
N LEU A 56 -8.01 -6.69 28.56
CA LEU A 56 -7.91 -8.04 29.08
C LEU A 56 -8.03 -8.06 30.62
N GLU A 57 -8.37 -9.23 31.17
CA GLU A 57 -8.39 -9.49 32.62
C GLU A 57 -9.27 -8.52 33.43
N GLY A 58 -10.34 -8.01 32.83
CA GLY A 58 -11.26 -7.08 33.49
C GLY A 58 -10.73 -5.66 33.60
N GLY A 59 -9.73 -5.28 32.80
CA GLY A 59 -9.14 -3.94 32.78
C GLY A 59 -10.07 -2.81 32.33
N GLY A 60 -11.35 -3.09 32.04
CA GLY A 60 -12.37 -2.10 31.69
C GLY A 60 -12.37 -1.71 30.22
N MET A 61 -13.04 -0.60 29.88
CA MET A 61 -13.11 -0.08 28.51
C MET A 61 -11.97 0.93 28.28
N SER A 62 -11.22 0.76 27.20
CA SER A 62 -10.27 1.76 26.70
C SER A 62 -10.77 2.36 25.39
N SER A 63 -10.31 3.57 25.07
CA SER A 63 -10.60 4.25 23.80
C SER A 63 -9.38 5.02 23.35
N GLU A 64 -8.85 4.65 22.19
CA GLU A 64 -7.64 5.24 21.63
C GLU A 64 -7.93 5.87 20.27
N ARG A 65 -7.28 7.00 20.00
CA ARG A 65 -7.30 7.61 18.67
C ARG A 65 -6.18 7.00 17.83
N ILE A 66 -6.56 6.29 16.78
CA ILE A 66 -5.62 5.66 15.87
C ILE A 66 -5.53 6.49 14.59
N ARG A 67 -4.31 6.88 14.20
CA ARG A 67 -4.02 7.45 12.89
C ARG A 67 -3.56 6.34 11.96
N TYR A 68 -4.06 6.34 10.73
CA TYR A 68 -3.66 5.38 9.72
C TYR A 68 -3.54 6.05 8.36
N ALA A 69 -2.64 5.54 7.52
CA ALA A 69 -2.47 6.04 6.16
C ALA A 69 -3.80 5.99 5.41
N ASP A 70 -4.12 7.07 4.71
CA ASP A 70 -5.32 7.08 3.88
C ASP A 70 -5.16 6.15 2.65
N VAL A 71 -6.24 5.98 1.89
CA VAL A 71 -6.28 5.06 0.75
C VAL A 71 -5.22 5.41 -0.31
N PRO A 72 -5.11 6.67 -0.80
CA PRO A 72 -4.04 7.05 -1.73
C PRO A 72 -2.64 6.77 -1.20
N ALA A 73 -2.30 7.21 0.02
CA ALA A 73 -0.98 7.01 0.58
C ALA A 73 -0.63 5.52 0.73
N PHE A 74 -1.56 4.73 1.27
CA PHE A 74 -1.34 3.29 1.45
C PHE A 74 -1.09 2.59 0.12
N VAL A 75 -1.93 2.84 -0.89
CA VAL A 75 -1.83 2.20 -2.21
C VAL A 75 -0.56 2.63 -2.94
N ILE A 76 -0.18 3.92 -2.87
CA ILE A 76 1.09 4.42 -3.45
C ILE A 76 2.29 3.70 -2.83
N LEU A 77 2.36 3.64 -1.51
CA LEU A 77 3.47 2.99 -0.81
C LEU A 77 3.53 1.49 -1.11
N LYS A 78 2.38 0.82 -1.17
CA LYS A 78 2.32 -0.60 -1.53
C LYS A 78 2.67 -0.86 -2.99
N ALA A 79 2.30 0.02 -3.91
CA ALA A 79 2.68 -0.09 -5.32
C ALA A 79 4.20 0.00 -5.49
N LEU A 80 4.85 0.92 -4.76
CA LEU A 80 6.31 1.06 -4.76
C LEU A 80 6.99 -0.15 -4.13
N ALA A 81 6.47 -0.64 -3.01
CA ALA A 81 7.00 -1.83 -2.35
C ALA A 81 6.87 -3.08 -3.23
N LEU A 82 5.74 -3.24 -3.93
CA LEU A 82 5.54 -4.31 -4.90
C LEU A 82 6.51 -4.17 -6.07
N ASP A 83 6.73 -2.97 -6.59
CA ASP A 83 7.63 -2.74 -7.73
C ASP A 83 9.09 -3.07 -7.43
N ASP A 84 9.50 -2.89 -6.17
CA ASP A 84 10.85 -3.15 -5.67
C ASP A 84 11.05 -4.63 -5.28
N ARG A 85 10.18 -5.15 -4.40
CA ARG A 85 10.39 -6.46 -3.75
C ARG A 85 9.67 -7.62 -4.44
N HIS A 86 8.67 -7.34 -5.28
CA HIS A 86 7.83 -8.33 -5.98
C HIS A 86 7.09 -9.32 -5.06
N GLU A 87 6.79 -8.93 -3.83
CA GLU A 87 6.12 -9.77 -2.84
C GLU A 87 4.62 -9.93 -3.10
N ASN A 88 4.12 -11.18 -3.03
CA ASN A 88 2.71 -11.47 -3.32
C ASN A 88 1.72 -10.73 -2.42
N LYS A 89 2.09 -10.54 -1.15
CA LYS A 89 1.26 -9.85 -0.15
C LYS A 89 1.03 -8.37 -0.50
N ASP A 90 2.01 -7.70 -1.12
CA ASP A 90 1.88 -6.28 -1.44
C ASP A 90 0.85 -6.07 -2.57
N ALA A 91 0.78 -6.99 -3.55
CA ALA A 91 -0.28 -6.99 -4.56
C ALA A 91 -1.65 -7.29 -3.94
N ALA A 92 -1.72 -8.20 -2.96
CA ALA A 92 -2.94 -8.51 -2.25
C ALA A 92 -3.46 -7.34 -1.43
N ASP A 93 -2.58 -6.63 -0.71
CA ASP A 93 -2.93 -5.45 0.07
C ASP A 93 -3.50 -4.33 -0.82
N ILE A 94 -2.90 -4.07 -1.98
CA ILE A 94 -3.40 -3.07 -2.95
C ILE A 94 -4.82 -3.41 -3.38
N VAL A 95 -5.04 -4.64 -3.87
CA VAL A 95 -6.35 -5.05 -4.40
C VAL A 95 -7.38 -5.10 -3.28
N HIS A 96 -7.00 -5.54 -2.08
CA HIS A 96 -7.86 -5.55 -0.91
C HIS A 96 -8.34 -4.14 -0.56
N VAL A 97 -7.43 -3.19 -0.38
CA VAL A 97 -7.80 -1.81 -0.03
C VAL A 97 -8.66 -1.19 -1.13
N LEU A 98 -8.29 -1.31 -2.41
CA LEU A 98 -9.10 -0.76 -3.50
C LEU A 98 -10.50 -1.39 -3.59
N ARG A 99 -10.64 -2.67 -3.26
CA ARG A 99 -11.93 -3.38 -3.27
C ARG A 99 -12.85 -2.93 -2.13
N TYR A 100 -12.30 -2.64 -0.96
CA TYR A 100 -13.07 -2.40 0.26
C TYR A 100 -13.13 -0.94 0.70
N ALA A 101 -12.34 -0.05 0.10
CA ALA A 101 -12.40 1.39 0.35
C ALA A 101 -13.70 2.05 -0.15
N GLY A 102 -14.45 1.38 -1.01
CA GLY A 102 -15.72 1.86 -1.56
C GLY A 102 -15.85 1.58 -3.06
N PRO A 103 -16.91 2.07 -3.71
CA PRO A 103 -17.03 2.09 -5.16
C PRO A 103 -15.81 2.74 -5.81
N ILE A 104 -15.36 2.22 -6.95
CA ILE A 104 -14.11 2.65 -7.60
C ILE A 104 -14.12 4.15 -7.92
N GLU A 105 -15.28 4.71 -8.23
CA GLU A 105 -15.46 6.14 -8.48
C GLU A 105 -15.13 6.98 -7.25
N GLN A 106 -15.51 6.53 -6.04
CA GLN A 106 -15.17 7.22 -4.79
C GLN A 106 -13.68 7.14 -4.51
N VAL A 107 -13.07 5.98 -4.75
CA VAL A 107 -11.62 5.81 -4.61
C VAL A 107 -10.86 6.72 -5.59
N VAL A 108 -11.36 6.86 -6.83
CA VAL A 108 -10.83 7.82 -7.79
C VAL A 108 -10.88 9.25 -7.24
N GLU A 109 -11.99 9.69 -6.65
CA GLU A 109 -12.08 11.03 -6.05
C GLU A 109 -11.07 11.23 -4.90
N LEU A 110 -10.82 10.21 -4.07
CA LEU A 110 -9.79 10.29 -3.02
C LEU A 110 -8.41 10.56 -3.61
N PHE A 111 -8.06 9.83 -4.69
CA PHE A 111 -6.79 10.07 -5.39
C PHE A 111 -6.75 11.44 -6.05
N VAL A 112 -7.81 11.86 -6.74
CA VAL A 112 -7.89 13.15 -7.43
C VAL A 112 -7.75 14.30 -6.43
N HIS A 113 -8.44 14.23 -5.29
CA HIS A 113 -8.31 15.23 -4.22
C HIS A 113 -6.86 15.37 -3.75
N ARG A 114 -6.18 14.25 -3.51
CA ARG A 114 -4.77 14.24 -3.10
C ARG A 114 -3.81 14.72 -4.20
N ILE A 115 -4.08 14.40 -5.47
CA ILE A 115 -3.28 14.88 -6.60
C ILE A 115 -3.44 16.40 -6.77
N LEU A 116 -4.67 16.92 -6.65
CA LEU A 116 -4.98 18.33 -6.81
C LEU A 116 -4.52 19.19 -5.62
N SER A 117 -4.24 18.59 -4.45
CA SER A 117 -3.60 19.33 -3.35
C SER A 117 -2.18 19.79 -3.70
N GLY A 118 -1.52 19.10 -4.64
CA GLY A 118 -0.16 19.40 -5.06
C GLY A 118 0.93 18.87 -4.10
N ASP A 119 0.54 18.17 -3.04
CA ASP A 119 1.48 17.58 -2.09
C ASP A 119 2.09 16.29 -2.63
N HIS A 120 3.32 15.99 -2.22
CA HIS A 120 4.02 14.73 -2.54
C HIS A 120 4.01 14.33 -4.04
N PRO A 121 4.19 15.25 -5.01
CA PRO A 121 4.00 14.96 -6.44
C PRO A 121 4.94 13.85 -6.96
N ALA A 122 6.15 13.75 -6.39
CA ALA A 122 7.10 12.70 -6.73
C ALA A 122 6.65 11.31 -6.26
N ALA A 123 6.02 11.22 -5.08
CA ALA A 123 5.50 9.97 -4.55
C ALA A 123 4.28 9.50 -5.36
N VAL A 124 3.38 10.44 -5.67
CA VAL A 124 2.22 10.23 -6.54
C VAL A 124 2.65 9.70 -7.90
N GLY A 125 3.52 10.43 -8.61
CA GLY A 125 3.98 10.02 -9.94
C GLY A 125 4.61 8.63 -9.93
N ALA A 126 5.53 8.38 -9.00
CA ALA A 126 6.19 7.08 -8.89
C ALA A 126 5.21 5.93 -8.54
N GLY A 127 4.24 6.17 -7.66
CA GLY A 127 3.23 5.18 -7.29
C GLY A 127 2.27 4.85 -8.43
N LEU A 128 1.76 5.86 -9.14
CA LEU A 128 0.88 5.65 -10.30
C LEU A 128 1.61 4.94 -11.44
N ASP A 129 2.89 5.25 -11.67
CA ASP A 129 3.71 4.56 -12.67
C ASP A 129 4.02 3.11 -12.29
N ALA A 130 4.24 2.83 -11.00
CA ALA A 130 4.37 1.47 -10.48
C ALA A 130 3.08 0.67 -10.71
N LEU A 131 1.90 1.23 -10.37
CA LEU A 131 0.61 0.60 -10.64
C LEU A 131 0.43 0.30 -12.14
N ARG A 132 0.67 1.29 -13.00
CA ARG A 132 0.54 1.13 -14.45
C ARG A 132 1.45 0.03 -14.98
N ARG A 133 2.73 0.03 -14.59
CA ARG A 133 3.69 -0.99 -15.02
C ARG A 133 3.30 -2.38 -14.54
N ARG A 134 2.76 -2.54 -13.33
CA ARG A 134 2.52 -3.85 -12.71
C ARG A 134 1.13 -4.44 -12.93
N PHE A 135 0.12 -3.64 -13.28
CA PHE A 135 -1.26 -4.10 -13.39
C PHE A 135 -1.94 -3.83 -14.74
N CYS A 136 -1.53 -2.82 -15.51
CA CYS A 136 -2.29 -2.38 -16.69
C CYS A 136 -1.76 -2.94 -18.00
N ASP A 137 -2.59 -2.94 -19.05
CA ASP A 137 -2.16 -3.24 -20.42
C ASP A 137 -1.07 -2.26 -20.88
N ASP A 138 -0.08 -2.75 -21.62
CA ASP A 138 0.88 -1.93 -22.37
C ASP A 138 1.39 -2.66 -23.62
N HIS A 139 2.43 -2.12 -24.26
CA HIS A 139 3.05 -2.71 -25.45
C HIS A 139 3.73 -4.07 -25.19
N LEU A 140 4.03 -4.42 -23.93
CA LEU A 140 4.67 -5.67 -23.55
C LEU A 140 3.64 -6.77 -23.26
N GLY A 141 2.39 -6.42 -22.93
CA GLY A 141 1.33 -7.41 -22.78
C GLY A 141 0.09 -6.94 -22.04
N LYS A 142 -0.78 -7.91 -21.78
CA LYS A 142 -2.04 -7.71 -21.06
C LYS A 142 -1.81 -7.62 -19.56
N GLY A 143 -2.49 -6.68 -18.91
CA GLY A 143 -2.39 -6.38 -17.49
C GLY A 143 -2.59 -7.61 -16.61
N TYR A 144 -3.58 -8.46 -16.92
CA TYR A 144 -3.86 -9.67 -16.15
C TYR A 144 -2.71 -10.71 -16.19
N LEU A 145 -1.78 -10.61 -17.14
CA LEU A 145 -0.58 -11.44 -17.23
C LEU A 145 0.63 -10.81 -16.54
N LYS A 146 0.48 -9.62 -15.95
CA LYS A 146 1.57 -8.92 -15.28
C LYS A 146 1.73 -9.37 -13.83
N LEU A 147 2.88 -8.99 -13.25
CA LEU A 147 3.29 -9.35 -11.90
C LEU A 147 2.19 -9.11 -10.87
N GLY A 148 1.58 -7.91 -10.83
CA GLY A 148 0.60 -7.55 -9.80
C GLY A 148 -0.61 -8.48 -9.76
N PRO A 149 -1.35 -8.63 -10.87
CA PRO A 149 -2.49 -9.54 -10.95
C PRO A 149 -2.15 -11.02 -10.68
N ILE A 150 -1.00 -11.49 -11.17
CA ILE A 150 -0.52 -12.86 -10.89
C ILE A 150 -0.21 -13.05 -9.41
N ALA A 151 0.48 -12.08 -8.81
CA ALA A 151 0.87 -12.09 -7.40
C ALA A 151 -0.37 -12.09 -6.48
N TYR A 152 -1.35 -11.23 -6.76
CA TYR A 152 -2.65 -11.21 -6.07
C TYR A 152 -3.36 -12.57 -6.16
N ALA A 153 -3.48 -13.13 -7.37
CA ALA A 153 -4.16 -14.40 -7.58
C ALA A 153 -3.48 -15.55 -6.84
N ARG A 154 -2.14 -15.63 -6.90
CA ARG A 154 -1.36 -16.64 -6.18
C ARG A 154 -1.49 -16.51 -4.67
N PHE A 155 -1.58 -15.30 -4.15
CA PHE A 155 -1.75 -15.08 -2.71
C PHE A 155 -3.04 -15.72 -2.17
N HIS A 156 -4.14 -15.69 -2.93
CA HIS A 156 -5.44 -16.20 -2.48
C HIS A 156 -5.82 -17.59 -3.01
N HIS A 157 -5.32 -17.96 -4.19
CA HIS A 157 -5.83 -19.08 -4.98
C HIS A 157 -4.73 -19.96 -5.57
N ALA A 158 -3.55 -20.05 -4.93
CA ALA A 158 -2.38 -20.78 -5.45
C ALA A 158 -2.67 -22.22 -5.96
N HIS A 159 -3.71 -22.86 -5.43
CA HIS A 159 -4.09 -24.24 -5.75
C HIS A 159 -5.38 -24.36 -6.58
N ASP A 160 -5.93 -23.25 -7.08
CA ASP A 160 -7.14 -23.21 -7.90
C ASP A 160 -6.88 -22.33 -9.15
N GLU A 161 -6.63 -22.99 -10.28
CA GLU A 161 -6.24 -22.34 -11.53
C GLU A 161 -7.37 -21.46 -12.10
N ASP A 162 -8.62 -21.94 -12.05
CA ASP A 162 -9.78 -21.21 -12.53
C ASP A 162 -10.05 -19.96 -11.68
N ALA A 163 -9.94 -20.07 -10.35
CA ALA A 163 -10.02 -18.93 -9.46
C ALA A 163 -8.86 -17.96 -9.68
N CYS A 164 -7.65 -18.47 -9.93
CA CYS A 164 -6.49 -17.64 -10.27
C CYS A 164 -6.75 -16.77 -11.51
N VAL A 165 -7.24 -17.36 -12.60
CA VAL A 165 -7.49 -16.63 -13.84
C VAL A 165 -8.55 -15.55 -13.64
N ARG A 166 -9.62 -15.81 -12.88
CA ARG A 166 -10.63 -14.80 -12.53
C ARG A 166 -10.04 -13.68 -11.67
N ALA A 167 -9.26 -14.02 -10.65
CA ALA A 167 -8.61 -13.07 -9.75
C ALA A 167 -7.61 -12.15 -10.48
N GLN A 168 -6.83 -12.70 -11.42
CA GLN A 168 -5.93 -11.92 -12.27
C GLN A 168 -6.69 -10.85 -13.08
N ARG A 169 -7.76 -11.25 -13.78
CA ARG A 169 -8.55 -10.31 -14.58
C ARG A 169 -9.21 -9.25 -13.71
N TYR A 170 -9.73 -9.64 -12.54
CA TYR A 170 -10.31 -8.72 -11.58
C TYR A 170 -9.31 -7.66 -11.11
N ALA A 171 -8.13 -8.08 -10.64
CA ALA A 171 -7.10 -7.16 -10.14
C ALA A 171 -6.61 -6.20 -11.23
N ALA A 172 -6.34 -6.71 -12.44
CA ALA A 172 -5.95 -5.88 -13.57
C ALA A 172 -7.03 -4.84 -13.92
N GLY A 173 -8.29 -5.28 -13.99
CA GLY A 173 -9.43 -4.42 -14.30
C GLY A 173 -9.65 -3.33 -13.25
N LEU A 174 -9.56 -3.67 -11.97
CA LEU A 174 -9.74 -2.74 -10.86
C LEU A 174 -8.70 -1.60 -10.89
N VAL A 175 -7.42 -1.94 -11.02
CA VAL A 175 -6.35 -0.94 -11.07
C VAL A 175 -6.40 -0.13 -12.36
N GLN A 176 -6.73 -0.75 -13.50
CA GLN A 176 -6.90 -0.02 -14.75
C GLN A 176 -8.07 0.98 -14.70
N ALA A 177 -9.19 0.59 -14.07
CA ALA A 177 -10.33 1.49 -13.85
C ALA A 177 -9.95 2.67 -12.95
N LEU A 178 -9.21 2.42 -11.86
CA LEU A 178 -8.67 3.48 -10.99
C LEU A 178 -7.84 4.50 -11.80
N LEU A 179 -6.83 4.02 -12.53
CA LEU A 179 -5.91 4.91 -13.26
C LEU A 179 -6.62 5.67 -14.39
N ALA A 180 -7.56 5.03 -15.09
CA ALA A 180 -8.36 5.69 -16.11
C ALA A 180 -9.26 6.77 -15.50
N GLY A 181 -9.92 6.48 -14.37
CA GLY A 181 -10.78 7.43 -13.67
C GLY A 181 -10.03 8.66 -13.16
N ILE A 182 -8.82 8.46 -12.63
CA ILE A 182 -7.91 9.54 -12.23
C ILE A 182 -7.55 10.39 -13.45
N ALA A 183 -7.04 9.75 -14.52
CA ALA A 183 -6.56 10.46 -15.71
C ALA A 183 -7.63 11.31 -16.40
N LEU A 184 -8.91 10.96 -16.27
CA LEU A 184 -10.03 11.76 -16.79
C LEU A 184 -10.31 13.05 -16.00
N ARG A 185 -9.82 13.15 -14.76
CA ARG A 185 -10.15 14.25 -13.83
C ARG A 185 -8.99 15.19 -13.50
N VAL A 186 -7.75 14.75 -13.76
CA VAL A 186 -6.54 15.55 -13.51
C VAL A 186 -5.92 16.12 -14.79
N GLN A 187 -6.72 16.34 -15.83
CA GLN A 187 -6.31 17.02 -17.06
C GLN A 187 -6.22 18.54 -16.86
#